data_AF-A0AAZ1X0N7-F1
#
_entry.id   AF-A0AAZ1X0N7-F1
#
_cell.length_a   1.000
_cell.length_b   1.000
_cell.length_c   1.000
_cell.angle_alpha   90.00
_cell.angle_beta   90.00
_cell.angle_gamma   90.00
#
_symmetry.space_group_name_H-M   'P 1'
#
loop_
_entity.id
_entity.type
_entity.pdbx_description
1 polymer ?
#
loop_
_entity_poly.entity_id
_entity_poly.type
_entity_poly.pdbx_seq_one_letter_code
_entity_poly.pdbx_strand_id
1 'polypeptide(L)'
;MLAFLKLLVCLLIAAVFSLPPPKPTVTLQPSWTQIYSGETVTVRCEIQGGEGAQWTYEWSPAKLNTPPTSNEYKINRVTKSDSGGYSCRGRRSSSWTDDSVTLTVSDNKPRPVLTVSPSWLSPGASVTLNCQVEHPSAGWSFYWYKAVPDLSEKSSSYELLPDGSGTAQDSYIIHGQTHTAGYVCRAGRGDPEYHTDHSQPKFVWSAAASLTVSPDRVQHFTSDSVSLTCEGNFTEWRVRKCVSYTTAQSLQSPFCKWQHLNLWLTD
;
A
#
# COMPACT_ATOMS: atom_id res chain seq x y z
N MET A 1 58.76 20.88 33.86
CA MET A 1 58.46 20.79 32.41
C MET A 1 58.45 19.34 31.91
N LEU A 2 59.53 18.55 32.04
CA LEU A 2 59.55 17.13 31.61
C LEU A 2 58.48 16.24 32.28
N ALA A 3 58.23 16.41 33.58
CA ALA A 3 57.22 15.62 34.30
C ALA A 3 55.80 15.86 33.80
N PHE A 4 55.49 17.11 33.41
CA PHE A 4 54.19 17.48 32.84
C PHE A 4 54.00 16.88 31.45
N LEU A 5 55.06 16.89 30.63
CA LEU A 5 55.04 16.27 29.30
C LEU A 5 54.83 14.75 29.38
N LYS A 6 55.48 14.06 30.35
CA LYS A 6 55.28 12.62 30.61
C LYS A 6 53.85 12.32 31.05
N LEU A 7 53.28 13.14 31.93
CA LEU A 7 51.89 12.98 32.37
C LEU A 7 50.90 13.16 31.22
N LEU A 8 51.12 14.18 30.38
CA LEU A 8 50.28 14.44 29.21
C LEU A 8 50.36 13.29 28.19
N VAL A 9 51.56 12.75 27.94
CA VAL A 9 51.76 11.57 27.08
C VAL A 9 51.08 10.33 27.68
N CYS A 10 51.20 10.07 28.98
CA CYS A 10 50.50 8.96 29.63
C CYS A 10 48.97 9.13 29.57
N LEU A 11 48.45 10.33 29.75
CA LEU A 11 47.01 10.61 29.63
C LEU A 11 46.51 10.44 28.20
N LEU A 12 47.29 10.87 27.19
CA LEU A 12 46.97 10.65 25.78
C LEU A 12 47.01 9.17 25.42
N ILE A 13 48.02 8.42 25.88
CA ILE A 13 48.11 6.97 25.68
C ILE A 13 46.94 6.26 26.36
N ALA A 14 46.64 6.60 27.62
CA ALA A 14 45.50 6.03 28.35
C ALA A 14 44.16 6.35 27.67
N ALA A 15 43.99 7.57 27.13
CA ALA A 15 42.81 7.97 26.38
C ALA A 15 42.67 7.22 25.04
N VAL A 16 43.78 6.91 24.36
CA VAL A 16 43.80 6.08 23.15
C VAL A 16 43.39 4.63 23.48
N PHE A 17 43.76 4.11 24.65
CA PHE A 17 43.37 2.78 25.12
C PHE A 17 41.93 2.68 25.68
N SER A 18 41.29 3.80 26.02
CA SER A 18 39.95 3.84 26.64
C SER A 18 38.80 4.14 25.67
N LEU A 19 39.04 4.10 24.35
CA LEU A 19 37.95 4.30 23.39
C LEU A 19 36.95 3.14 23.48
N PRO A 20 35.63 3.42 23.60
CA PRO A 20 34.61 2.38 23.64
C PRO A 20 34.71 1.48 22.40
N PRO A 21 34.37 0.19 22.52
CA PRO A 21 34.36 -0.70 21.36
C PRO A 21 33.40 -0.15 20.30
N PRO A 22 33.74 -0.27 19.00
CA PRO A 22 32.86 0.15 17.92
C PRO A 22 31.55 -0.61 18.05
N LYS A 23 30.44 0.12 18.01
CA LYS A 23 29.10 -0.47 18.09
C LYS A 23 28.55 -0.62 16.68
N PRO A 24 28.24 -1.85 16.23
CA PRO A 24 27.52 -2.02 14.97
C PRO A 24 26.08 -1.55 15.12
N THR A 25 25.52 -1.05 14.03
CA THR A 25 24.11 -0.68 13.91
C THR A 25 23.57 -1.36 12.66
N VAL A 26 22.59 -2.25 12.83
CA VAL A 26 21.90 -2.92 11.73
C VAL A 26 20.60 -2.20 11.44
N THR A 27 20.43 -1.82 10.18
CA THR A 27 19.25 -1.07 9.71
C THR A 27 18.62 -1.75 8.51
N LEU A 28 17.30 -1.61 8.40
CA LEU A 28 16.56 -1.95 7.19
C LEU A 28 16.43 -0.71 6.33
N GLN A 29 16.76 -0.85 5.05
CA GLN A 29 16.59 0.17 4.05
C GLN A 29 15.65 -0.36 2.96
N PRO A 30 14.48 0.27 2.75
CA PRO A 30 13.88 1.36 3.56
C PRO A 30 13.42 0.90 4.96
N SER A 31 13.32 1.83 5.91
CA SER A 31 12.98 1.58 7.33
C SER A 31 11.48 1.39 7.57
N TRP A 32 10.81 0.65 6.67
CA TRP A 32 9.37 0.40 6.76
C TRP A 32 9.03 -0.57 7.89
N THR A 33 7.92 -0.30 8.60
CA THR A 33 7.42 -1.18 9.67
C THR A 33 6.87 -2.50 9.15
N GLN A 34 6.32 -2.49 7.92
CA GLN A 34 5.77 -3.66 7.26
C GLN A 34 6.34 -3.78 5.85
N ILE A 35 6.87 -4.96 5.54
CA ILE A 35 7.38 -5.33 4.23
C ILE A 35 6.48 -6.43 3.66
N TYR A 36 6.21 -6.35 2.36
CA TYR A 36 5.35 -7.29 1.64
C TYR A 36 6.16 -8.14 0.67
N SER A 37 5.68 -9.37 0.46
CA SER A 37 6.27 -10.31 -0.49
C SER A 37 6.33 -9.68 -1.90
N GLY A 38 7.51 -9.74 -2.52
CA GLY A 38 7.83 -9.13 -3.80
C GLY A 38 8.55 -7.78 -3.74
N GLU A 39 8.62 -7.13 -2.57
CA GLU A 39 9.39 -5.89 -2.38
C GLU A 39 10.90 -6.13 -2.36
N THR A 40 11.67 -5.05 -2.47
CA THR A 40 13.14 -5.09 -2.35
C THR A 40 13.53 -4.43 -1.04
N VAL A 41 14.33 -5.13 -0.24
CA VAL A 41 14.88 -4.61 1.02
C VAL A 41 16.38 -4.82 1.05
N THR A 42 17.09 -3.86 1.64
CA THR A 42 18.51 -3.96 1.94
C THR A 42 18.70 -3.95 3.44
N VAL A 43 19.36 -4.96 3.98
CA VAL A 43 19.84 -4.96 5.36
C VAL A 43 21.25 -4.41 5.37
N ARG A 44 21.47 -3.33 6.12
CA ARG A 44 22.75 -2.61 6.13
C ARG A 44 23.33 -2.56 7.53
N CYS A 45 24.57 -3.00 7.67
CA CYS A 45 25.34 -2.86 8.89
C CYS A 45 26.31 -1.68 8.77
N GLU A 46 26.16 -0.68 9.63
CA GLU A 46 27.07 0.46 9.76
C GLU A 46 27.79 0.41 11.09
N ILE A 47 29.07 0.78 11.10
CA ILE A 47 29.88 0.72 12.31
C ILE A 47 30.73 1.98 12.42
N GLN A 48 30.40 2.82 13.40
CA GLN A 48 31.07 4.10 13.58
C GLN A 48 32.43 3.91 14.27
N GLY A 49 33.48 4.55 13.73
CA GLY A 49 34.82 4.59 14.34
C GLY A 49 35.66 3.31 14.17
N GLY A 50 35.39 2.51 13.13
CA GLY A 50 36.01 1.20 12.94
C GLY A 50 37.02 1.08 11.79
N GLU A 51 37.62 2.19 11.35
CA GLU A 51 38.76 2.16 10.42
C GLU A 51 39.90 1.34 11.05
N GLY A 52 40.18 0.15 10.49
CA GLY A 52 41.23 -0.77 10.98
C GLY A 52 40.77 -1.98 11.82
N ALA A 53 39.45 -2.17 12.04
CA ALA A 53 38.92 -3.38 12.69
C ALA A 53 38.65 -4.51 11.66
N GLN A 54 38.89 -5.77 12.04
CA GLN A 54 38.52 -6.93 11.22
C GLN A 54 37.03 -7.25 11.45
N TRP A 55 36.23 -7.16 10.39
CA TRP A 55 34.79 -7.37 10.44
C TRP A 55 34.40 -8.79 10.04
N THR A 56 33.33 -9.32 10.63
CA THR A 56 32.75 -10.58 10.20
C THR A 56 31.24 -10.44 10.20
N TYR A 57 30.66 -10.32 9.02
CA TYR A 57 29.22 -10.26 8.86
C TYR A 57 28.65 -11.68 9.02
N GLU A 58 27.68 -11.85 9.92
CA GLU A 58 27.00 -13.12 10.14
C GLU A 58 25.50 -12.90 10.04
N TRP A 59 24.98 -13.08 8.82
CA TRP A 59 23.56 -12.93 8.53
C TRP A 59 22.81 -14.22 8.88
N SER A 60 21.76 -14.10 9.68
CA SER A 60 20.72 -15.12 9.84
C SER A 60 19.45 -14.64 9.12
N PRO A 61 18.51 -15.51 8.68
CA PRO A 61 18.35 -16.94 9.00
C PRO A 61 19.28 -17.90 8.23
N ALA A 62 19.52 -19.08 8.81
CA ALA A 62 20.51 -20.11 8.43
C ALA A 62 20.39 -20.74 7.01
N LYS A 63 19.61 -20.15 6.10
CA LYS A 63 19.41 -20.63 4.71
C LYS A 63 20.41 -20.04 3.70
N LEU A 64 21.20 -19.05 4.11
CA LEU A 64 22.26 -18.52 3.28
C LEU A 64 23.46 -19.48 3.31
N ASN A 65 23.50 -20.41 2.36
CA ASN A 65 24.66 -21.29 2.13
C ASN A 65 25.98 -20.52 1.95
N THR A 66 25.88 -19.26 1.54
CA THR A 66 26.98 -18.28 1.50
C THR A 66 26.46 -16.95 2.03
N PRO A 67 26.67 -16.61 3.32
CA PRO A 67 26.35 -15.29 3.82
C PRO A 67 27.18 -14.23 3.08
N PRO A 68 26.60 -13.07 2.71
CA PRO A 68 27.32 -12.00 2.07
C PRO A 68 28.51 -11.56 2.94
N THR A 69 29.67 -11.40 2.31
CA THR A 69 30.85 -10.80 2.94
C THR A 69 30.82 -9.27 2.93
N SER A 70 29.77 -8.68 2.35
CA SER A 70 29.51 -7.25 2.31
C SER A 70 28.81 -6.76 3.58
N ASN A 71 29.01 -5.47 3.90
CA ASN A 71 28.26 -4.75 4.94
C ASN A 71 26.78 -4.55 4.60
N GLU A 72 26.40 -4.81 3.35
CA GLU A 72 25.04 -4.71 2.82
C GLU A 72 24.57 -6.04 2.24
N TYR A 73 23.37 -6.44 2.64
CA TYR A 73 22.67 -7.58 2.07
C TYR A 73 21.37 -7.13 1.41
N LYS A 74 21.35 -7.12 0.07
CA LYS A 74 20.18 -6.76 -0.74
C LYS A 74 19.40 -8.02 -1.12
N ILE A 75 18.13 -8.07 -0.75
CA ILE A 75 17.21 -9.13 -1.11
C ILE A 75 16.26 -8.57 -2.19
N ASN A 76 16.45 -9.03 -3.41
CA ASN A 76 15.56 -8.69 -4.53
C ASN A 76 14.33 -9.61 -4.45
N ARG A 77 13.12 -9.04 -4.36
CA ARG A 77 11.86 -9.77 -4.26
C ARG A 77 11.78 -10.67 -3.02
N VAL A 78 11.65 -10.06 -1.86
CA VAL A 78 11.50 -10.76 -0.58
C VAL A 78 10.30 -11.71 -0.57
N THR A 79 10.43 -12.77 0.20
CA THR A 79 9.37 -13.77 0.44
C THR A 79 9.20 -13.97 1.95
N LYS A 80 8.09 -14.59 2.38
CA LYS A 80 7.90 -14.90 3.80
C LYS A 80 9.02 -15.75 4.40
N SER A 81 9.68 -16.60 3.61
CA SER A 81 10.81 -17.40 4.07
C SER A 81 12.07 -16.59 4.39
N ASP A 82 12.16 -15.34 3.95
CA ASP A 82 13.27 -14.43 4.25
C ASP A 82 13.07 -13.70 5.59
N SER A 83 11.90 -13.88 6.23
CA SER A 83 11.64 -13.34 7.57
C SER A 83 12.57 -13.99 8.60
N GLY A 84 13.06 -13.20 9.53
CA GLY A 84 13.99 -13.67 10.56
C GLY A 84 14.82 -12.54 11.16
N GLY A 85 15.65 -12.89 12.14
CA GLY A 85 16.65 -11.98 12.70
C GLY A 85 17.87 -11.93 11.80
N TYR A 86 18.39 -10.73 11.55
CA TYR A 86 19.62 -10.45 10.81
C TYR A 86 20.60 -9.79 11.77
N SER A 87 21.73 -10.44 12.03
CA SER A 87 22.76 -9.97 12.96
C SER A 87 24.01 -9.45 12.24
N CYS A 88 24.73 -8.55 12.89
CA CYS A 88 26.06 -8.11 12.46
C CYS A 88 26.99 -8.06 13.67
N ARG A 89 28.23 -8.52 13.51
CA ARG A 89 29.23 -8.52 14.59
C ARG A 89 30.53 -7.82 14.20
N GLY A 90 31.06 -7.06 15.14
CA GLY A 90 32.36 -6.40 15.06
C GLY A 90 33.32 -6.90 16.13
N ARG A 91 34.62 -6.88 15.82
CA ARG A 91 35.67 -7.26 16.76
C ARG A 91 36.63 -6.09 16.99
N ARG A 92 36.84 -5.71 18.27
CA ARG A 92 37.96 -4.85 18.67
C ARG A 92 38.71 -5.51 19.81
N SER A 93 39.99 -5.84 19.56
CA SER A 93 40.82 -6.62 20.51
C SER A 93 40.18 -7.98 20.85
N SER A 94 39.72 -8.15 22.08
CA SER A 94 39.14 -9.36 22.66
C SER A 94 37.62 -9.29 22.88
N SER A 95 36.98 -8.14 22.65
CA SER A 95 35.54 -7.97 22.85
C SER A 95 34.79 -7.96 21.52
N TRP A 96 33.72 -8.75 21.46
CA TRP A 96 32.76 -8.75 20.37
C TRP A 96 31.60 -7.81 20.71
N THR A 97 31.14 -7.07 19.70
CA THR A 97 29.92 -6.27 19.75
C THR A 97 29.02 -6.71 18.63
N ASP A 98 27.73 -6.88 18.91
CA ASP A 98 26.72 -7.28 17.94
C ASP A 98 25.49 -6.39 18.03
N ASP A 99 24.77 -6.32 16.91
CA ASP A 99 23.45 -5.73 16.80
C ASP A 99 22.61 -6.57 15.84
N SER A 100 21.29 -6.54 16.00
CA SER A 100 20.39 -7.35 15.19
C SER A 100 19.06 -6.65 14.92
N VAL A 101 18.52 -6.90 13.73
CA VAL A 101 17.19 -6.42 13.32
C VAL A 101 16.34 -7.61 12.89
N THR A 102 15.03 -7.54 13.16
CA THR A 102 14.09 -8.56 12.68
C THR A 102 13.39 -8.07 11.41
N LEU A 103 13.53 -8.83 10.34
CA LEU A 103 12.77 -8.64 9.11
C LEU A 103 11.46 -9.43 9.20
N THR A 104 10.33 -8.74 9.07
CA THR A 104 8.99 -9.34 9.05
C THR A 104 8.35 -9.13 7.68
N VAL A 105 8.14 -10.22 6.94
CA VAL A 105 7.53 -10.20 5.60
C VAL A 105 6.11 -10.76 5.64
N SER A 106 5.16 -10.02 5.07
CA SER A 106 3.77 -10.46 4.88
C SER A 106 3.56 -10.99 3.46
N ASP A 107 2.90 -12.14 3.32
CA ASP A 107 2.48 -12.67 2.02
C ASP A 107 1.23 -11.97 1.47
N ASN A 108 0.47 -11.29 2.33
CA ASN A 108 -0.77 -10.65 1.92
C ASN A 108 -0.45 -9.35 1.22
N LYS A 109 -0.76 -9.28 -0.07
CA LYS A 109 -0.64 -8.05 -0.84
C LYS A 109 -1.60 -6.99 -0.28
N PRO A 110 -1.12 -5.78 0.04
CA PRO A 110 -1.96 -4.75 0.61
C PRO A 110 -3.01 -4.30 -0.41
N ARG A 111 -4.18 -3.93 0.10
CA ARG A 111 -5.28 -3.39 -0.71
C ARG A 111 -5.74 -2.04 -0.15
N PRO A 112 -5.64 -0.96 -0.92
CA PRO A 112 -6.08 0.35 -0.46
C PRO A 112 -7.61 0.44 -0.36
N VAL A 113 -8.07 1.34 0.50
CA VAL A 113 -9.48 1.68 0.69
C VAL A 113 -9.74 3.03 0.04
N LEU A 114 -10.57 3.03 -1.01
CA LEU A 114 -11.03 4.24 -1.66
C LEU A 114 -12.27 4.79 -0.94
N THR A 115 -12.25 6.07 -0.60
CA THR A 115 -13.39 6.83 -0.11
C THR A 115 -13.66 8.01 -1.05
N VAL A 116 -14.92 8.44 -1.10
CA VAL A 116 -15.39 9.50 -1.99
C VAL A 116 -16.23 10.50 -1.21
N SER A 117 -16.01 11.80 -1.43
CA SER A 117 -16.74 12.85 -0.75
C SER A 117 -16.96 14.08 -1.67
N PRO A 118 -18.20 14.56 -1.85
CA PRO A 118 -19.46 13.92 -1.44
C PRO A 118 -19.79 12.70 -2.33
N SER A 119 -20.56 11.74 -1.79
CA SER A 119 -21.04 10.59 -2.58
C SER A 119 -22.23 10.92 -3.49
N TRP A 120 -22.86 12.07 -3.30
CA TRP A 120 -24.06 12.52 -4.01
C TRP A 120 -23.83 13.92 -4.57
N LEU A 121 -24.04 14.12 -5.87
CA LEU A 121 -23.81 15.39 -6.53
C LEU A 121 -25.12 16.04 -7.01
N SER A 122 -25.17 17.36 -6.84
CA SER A 122 -25.80 18.25 -7.82
C SER A 122 -24.92 18.29 -9.07
N PRO A 123 -25.48 18.25 -10.29
CA PRO A 123 -24.70 18.29 -11.53
C PRO A 123 -23.66 19.43 -11.53
N GLY A 124 -22.39 19.10 -11.83
CA GLY A 124 -21.29 20.07 -11.94
C GLY A 124 -20.48 20.31 -10.66
N ALA A 125 -20.84 19.73 -9.52
CA ALA A 125 -20.01 19.80 -8.31
C ALA A 125 -18.76 18.89 -8.41
N SER A 126 -17.68 19.28 -7.73
CA SER A 126 -16.44 18.50 -7.69
C SER A 126 -16.51 17.39 -6.64
N VAL A 127 -15.81 16.28 -6.90
CA VAL A 127 -15.68 15.17 -5.95
C VAL A 127 -14.23 14.97 -5.58
N THR A 128 -14.00 14.75 -4.30
CA THR A 128 -12.69 14.33 -3.80
C THR A 128 -12.68 12.83 -3.61
N LEU A 129 -11.79 12.15 -4.31
CA LEU A 129 -11.40 10.77 -4.07
C LEU A 129 -10.28 10.77 -3.02
N ASN A 130 -10.31 9.84 -2.07
CA ASN A 130 -9.24 9.67 -1.09
C ASN A 130 -8.86 8.19 -0.98
N CYS A 131 -7.57 7.89 -1.09
CA CYS A 131 -7.04 6.54 -1.14
C CYS A 131 -6.25 6.25 0.14
N GLN A 132 -6.81 5.41 1.01
CA GLN A 132 -6.19 5.05 2.28
C GLN A 132 -5.42 3.74 2.14
N VAL A 133 -4.19 3.72 2.63
CA VAL A 133 -3.30 2.54 2.66
C VAL A 133 -2.89 2.25 4.08
N GLU A 134 -2.66 0.97 4.37
CA GLU A 134 -2.04 0.59 5.63
C GLU A 134 -0.61 1.14 5.68
N HIS A 135 -0.24 1.79 6.80
CA HIS A 135 1.06 2.43 7.01
C HIS A 135 1.35 3.58 6.00
N PRO A 136 0.65 4.73 6.10
CA PRO A 136 0.80 5.84 5.16
C PRO A 136 2.20 6.46 5.14
N SER A 137 2.97 6.36 6.23
CA SER A 137 4.33 6.88 6.35
C SER A 137 5.39 6.12 5.52
N ALA A 138 4.99 5.11 4.75
CA ALA A 138 5.87 4.30 3.92
C ALA A 138 6.30 4.95 2.58
N GLY A 139 5.84 6.17 2.29
CA GLY A 139 6.19 6.87 1.04
C GLY A 139 5.48 6.27 -0.18
N TRP A 140 4.17 6.07 -0.08
CA TRP A 140 3.35 5.57 -1.17
C TRP A 140 3.10 6.64 -2.24
N SER A 141 3.17 6.23 -3.49
CA SER A 141 2.69 6.97 -4.66
C SER A 141 1.33 6.43 -5.08
N PHE A 142 0.35 7.30 -5.28
CA PHE A 142 -1.02 6.94 -5.62
C PHE A 142 -1.29 7.01 -7.13
N TYR A 143 -2.11 6.07 -7.58
CA TYR A 143 -2.53 5.90 -8.96
C TYR A 143 -4.05 5.84 -9.01
N TRP A 144 -4.64 6.66 -9.86
CA TRP A 144 -6.08 6.87 -9.92
C TRP A 144 -6.63 6.41 -11.26
N TYR A 145 -7.68 5.59 -11.22
CA TYR A 145 -8.26 4.98 -12.39
C TYR A 145 -9.77 5.19 -12.44
N LYS A 146 -10.29 5.39 -13.65
CA LYS A 146 -11.70 5.25 -13.97
C LYS A 146 -11.99 3.79 -14.31
N ALA A 147 -12.97 3.20 -13.63
CA ALA A 147 -13.45 1.86 -13.91
C ALA A 147 -14.49 1.92 -15.03
N VAL A 148 -14.13 1.38 -16.20
CA VAL A 148 -15.02 1.30 -17.36
C VAL A 148 -15.65 -0.10 -17.38
N PRO A 149 -16.99 -0.22 -17.30
CA PRO A 149 -17.67 -1.49 -17.45
C PRO A 149 -17.48 -1.98 -18.90
N ASP A 150 -16.83 -3.11 -19.10
CA ASP A 150 -16.76 -3.73 -20.41
C ASP A 150 -18.11 -4.39 -20.73
N LEU A 151 -18.67 -4.11 -21.91
CA LEU A 151 -19.93 -4.66 -22.40
C LEU A 151 -19.87 -6.19 -22.62
N SER A 152 -18.68 -6.80 -22.53
CA SER A 152 -18.41 -8.25 -22.70
C SER A 152 -18.42 -9.10 -21.40
N GLU A 153 -18.97 -8.55 -20.30
CA GLU A 153 -19.47 -9.26 -19.11
C GLU A 153 -18.51 -9.91 -18.08
N LYS A 154 -17.17 -9.82 -18.15
CA LYS A 154 -16.33 -10.40 -17.04
C LYS A 154 -15.15 -9.57 -16.54
N SER A 155 -14.89 -8.40 -17.11
CA SER A 155 -13.73 -7.57 -16.75
C SER A 155 -14.12 -6.10 -16.68
N SER A 156 -13.54 -5.37 -15.73
CA SER A 156 -13.55 -3.90 -15.75
C SER A 156 -12.21 -3.46 -16.31
N SER A 157 -12.20 -2.67 -17.38
CA SER A 157 -10.98 -1.99 -17.79
C SER A 157 -10.75 -0.79 -16.87
N TYR A 158 -9.47 -0.50 -16.60
CA TYR A 158 -9.05 0.62 -15.75
C TYR A 158 -8.30 1.62 -16.61
N GLU A 159 -8.86 2.81 -16.77
CA GLU A 159 -8.25 3.91 -17.51
C GLU A 159 -7.62 4.89 -16.52
N LEU A 160 -6.34 5.23 -16.70
CA LEU A 160 -5.65 6.20 -15.84
C LEU A 160 -6.31 7.58 -15.98
N LEU A 161 -6.57 8.22 -14.84
CA LEU A 161 -7.05 9.59 -14.81
C LEU A 161 -5.92 10.58 -15.16
N PRO A 162 -6.25 11.72 -15.79
CA PRO A 162 -5.25 12.76 -16.12
C PRO A 162 -4.56 13.25 -14.84
N ASP A 163 -3.24 13.37 -14.89
CA ASP A 163 -2.39 13.75 -13.75
C ASP A 163 -2.52 12.84 -12.50
N GLY A 164 -3.18 11.70 -12.64
CA GLY A 164 -3.46 10.74 -11.56
C GLY A 164 -2.42 9.64 -11.43
N SER A 165 -1.21 9.81 -11.97
CA SER A 165 -0.16 8.78 -11.97
C SER A 165 1.00 9.19 -11.07
N GLY A 166 1.28 8.39 -10.04
CA GLY A 166 2.48 8.55 -9.21
C GLY A 166 2.44 9.76 -8.27
N THR A 167 1.24 10.20 -7.84
CA THR A 167 1.10 11.36 -6.96
C THR A 167 1.40 11.00 -5.51
N ALA A 168 2.20 11.80 -4.80
CA ALA A 168 2.38 11.62 -3.35
C ALA A 168 1.10 11.98 -2.55
N GLN A 169 0.19 12.74 -3.15
CA GLN A 169 -1.09 13.12 -2.54
C GLN A 169 -2.04 11.92 -2.54
N ASP A 170 -2.61 11.62 -1.38
CA ASP A 170 -3.59 10.56 -1.16
C ASP A 170 -5.03 10.96 -1.55
N SER A 171 -5.21 12.18 -2.03
CA SER A 171 -6.47 12.75 -2.49
C SER A 171 -6.41 13.23 -3.94
N TYR A 172 -7.46 12.98 -4.72
CA TYR A 172 -7.60 13.42 -6.11
C TYR A 172 -8.96 14.08 -6.34
N ILE A 173 -9.00 15.26 -6.95
CA ILE A 173 -10.23 16.01 -7.19
C ILE A 173 -10.67 15.84 -8.64
N ILE A 174 -11.91 15.40 -8.82
CA ILE A 174 -12.56 15.30 -10.11
C ILE A 174 -13.49 16.51 -10.27
N HIS A 175 -13.33 17.22 -11.39
CA HIS A 175 -14.14 18.38 -11.73
C HIS A 175 -15.15 18.05 -12.83
N GLY A 176 -16.33 18.68 -12.78
CA GLY A 176 -17.28 18.69 -13.89
C GLY A 176 -17.88 17.32 -14.25
N GLN A 177 -17.99 16.41 -13.28
CA GLN A 177 -18.54 15.08 -13.53
C GLN A 177 -20.04 15.16 -13.86
N THR A 178 -20.42 14.78 -15.07
CA THR A 178 -21.81 14.84 -15.56
C THR A 178 -22.52 13.48 -15.52
N HIS A 179 -21.76 12.38 -15.58
CA HIS A 179 -22.30 11.02 -15.66
C HIS A 179 -21.89 10.18 -14.44
N THR A 180 -22.62 9.10 -14.18
CA THR A 180 -22.22 8.13 -13.16
C THR A 180 -20.92 7.44 -13.60
N ALA A 181 -19.88 7.46 -12.75
CA ALA A 181 -18.63 6.76 -13.03
C ALA A 181 -18.11 6.03 -11.79
N GLY A 182 -17.44 4.91 -12.05
CA GLY A 182 -16.69 4.15 -11.06
C GLY A 182 -15.23 4.59 -11.04
N TYR A 183 -14.65 4.63 -9.85
CA TYR A 183 -13.25 4.97 -9.61
C TYR A 183 -12.58 3.89 -8.76
N VAL A 184 -11.29 3.69 -9.01
CA VAL A 184 -10.43 2.76 -8.30
C VAL A 184 -9.10 3.46 -8.03
N CYS A 185 -8.51 3.21 -6.87
CA CYS A 185 -7.15 3.64 -6.59
C CYS A 185 -6.20 2.45 -6.39
N ARG A 186 -4.92 2.71 -6.62
CA ARG A 186 -3.81 1.79 -6.39
C ARG A 186 -2.64 2.58 -5.82
N ALA A 187 -1.76 1.94 -5.07
CA ALA A 187 -0.56 2.57 -4.52
C ALA A 187 0.69 1.82 -4.97
N GLY A 188 1.81 2.52 -5.09
CA GLY A 188 3.13 1.98 -5.42
C GLY A 188 4.23 2.55 -4.53
N ARG A 189 5.29 1.80 -4.28
CA ARG A 189 6.48 2.27 -3.55
C ARG A 189 7.73 1.45 -3.87
N GLY A 190 8.90 1.98 -3.55
CA GLY A 190 10.18 1.29 -3.68
C GLY A 190 10.80 1.33 -5.08
N ASP A 191 12.01 0.76 -5.21
CA ASP A 191 12.76 0.65 -6.47
C ASP A 191 13.38 -0.76 -6.60
N PRO A 192 12.91 -1.62 -7.52
CA PRO A 192 11.83 -1.38 -8.49
C PRO A 192 10.47 -1.22 -7.81
N GLU A 193 9.55 -0.52 -8.48
CA GLU A 193 8.26 -0.17 -7.90
C GLU A 193 7.40 -1.42 -7.61
N TYR A 194 7.04 -1.58 -6.34
CA TYR A 194 6.07 -2.53 -5.87
C TYR A 194 4.70 -1.88 -5.82
N HIS A 195 3.70 -2.51 -6.42
CA HIS A 195 2.34 -2.01 -6.40
C HIS A 195 1.39 -2.87 -5.58
N THR A 196 0.47 -2.20 -4.89
CA THR A 196 -0.66 -2.82 -4.21
C THR A 196 -1.68 -3.41 -5.19
N ASP A 197 -2.67 -4.13 -4.66
CA ASP A 197 -3.86 -4.48 -5.43
C ASP A 197 -4.76 -3.26 -5.62
N HIS A 198 -5.64 -3.31 -6.61
CA HIS A 198 -6.65 -2.28 -6.83
C HIS A 198 -7.65 -2.24 -5.66
N SER A 199 -8.07 -1.03 -5.25
CA SER A 199 -9.13 -0.85 -4.26
C SER A 199 -10.45 -1.51 -4.69
N GLN A 200 -11.42 -1.57 -3.78
CA GLN A 200 -12.79 -1.79 -4.23
C GLN A 200 -13.26 -0.54 -5.02
N PRO A 201 -14.01 -0.72 -6.12
CA PRO A 201 -14.52 0.40 -6.88
C PRO A 201 -15.50 1.22 -6.04
N LYS A 202 -15.44 2.55 -6.19
CA LYS A 202 -16.42 3.50 -5.63
C LYS A 202 -17.07 4.29 -6.75
N PHE A 203 -18.37 4.52 -6.63
CA PHE A 203 -19.14 5.20 -7.66
C PHE A 203 -19.56 6.58 -7.19
N VAL A 204 -19.49 7.54 -8.10
CA VAL A 204 -19.99 8.90 -7.94
C VAL A 204 -21.23 9.04 -8.81
N TRP A 205 -22.33 9.49 -8.22
CA TRP A 205 -23.64 9.58 -8.86
C TRP A 205 -23.94 11.00 -9.32
N SER A 206 -24.49 11.12 -10.53
CA SER A 206 -25.06 12.38 -11.05
C SER A 206 -26.59 12.28 -11.02
N ALA A 207 -27.25 13.21 -10.33
CA ALA A 207 -28.71 13.26 -10.22
C ALA A 207 -29.33 13.82 -11.51
N ALA A 208 -29.58 12.95 -12.49
CA ALA A 208 -30.24 13.31 -13.76
C ALA A 208 -31.52 12.51 -14.05
N ALA A 209 -31.92 11.59 -13.16
CA ALA A 209 -33.13 10.79 -13.30
C ALA A 209 -33.85 10.60 -11.96
N SER A 210 -35.18 10.59 -11.99
CA SER A 210 -36.05 10.20 -10.89
C SER A 210 -36.44 8.72 -11.05
N LEU A 211 -36.56 8.02 -9.92
CA LEU A 211 -37.05 6.64 -9.89
C LEU A 211 -38.34 6.62 -9.08
N THR A 212 -39.41 6.12 -9.70
CA THR A 212 -40.72 5.91 -9.08
C THR A 212 -41.01 4.42 -8.96
N VAL A 213 -41.61 4.04 -7.83
CA VAL A 213 -41.96 2.67 -7.48
C VAL A 213 -43.48 2.56 -7.45
N SER A 214 -44.06 1.61 -8.17
CA SER A 214 -45.50 1.36 -8.20
C SER A 214 -45.80 -0.09 -7.82
N PRO A 215 -46.62 -0.35 -6.79
CA PRO A 215 -47.31 0.63 -5.96
C PRO A 215 -46.39 1.28 -4.91
N ASP A 216 -46.52 2.59 -4.67
CA ASP A 216 -45.72 3.31 -3.66
C ASP A 216 -46.15 2.91 -2.23
N ARG A 217 -45.41 1.99 -1.62
CA ARG A 217 -45.72 1.42 -0.30
C ARG A 217 -44.45 1.28 0.53
N VAL A 218 -44.58 1.51 1.83
CA VAL A 218 -43.45 1.43 2.80
C VAL A 218 -42.92 -0.01 2.94
N GLN A 219 -43.76 -1.01 2.65
CA GLN A 219 -43.41 -2.42 2.70
C GLN A 219 -43.99 -3.15 1.48
N HIS A 220 -43.19 -4.05 0.90
CA HIS A 220 -43.58 -4.90 -0.22
C HIS A 220 -43.47 -6.36 0.19
N PHE A 221 -44.46 -7.16 -0.19
CA PHE A 221 -44.41 -8.61 -0.01
C PHE A 221 -43.61 -9.26 -1.14
N THR A 222 -42.94 -10.38 -0.86
CA THR A 222 -42.17 -11.12 -1.86
C THR A 222 -43.03 -11.72 -2.98
N SER A 223 -44.34 -11.84 -2.75
CA SER A 223 -45.34 -12.26 -3.74
C SER A 223 -45.82 -11.14 -4.65
N ASP A 224 -45.56 -9.88 -4.30
CA ASP A 224 -46.11 -8.73 -5.00
C ASP A 224 -45.17 -8.29 -6.14
N SER A 225 -45.75 -8.08 -7.32
CA SER A 225 -45.02 -7.47 -8.43
C SER A 225 -44.87 -5.97 -8.19
N VAL A 226 -43.63 -5.49 -8.20
CA VAL A 226 -43.32 -4.06 -8.15
C VAL A 226 -42.89 -3.60 -9.53
N SER A 227 -43.51 -2.52 -10.02
CA SER A 227 -43.10 -1.82 -11.23
C SER A 227 -42.20 -0.66 -10.87
N LEU A 228 -41.11 -0.51 -11.62
CA LEU A 228 -40.09 0.50 -11.36
C LEU A 228 -39.98 1.35 -12.63
N THR A 229 -40.34 2.61 -12.50
CA THR A 229 -40.36 3.58 -13.60
C THR A 229 -39.26 4.60 -13.37
N CYS A 230 -38.37 4.76 -14.35
CA CYS A 230 -37.33 5.77 -14.30
C CYS A 230 -37.69 6.87 -15.29
N GLU A 231 -37.70 8.12 -14.82
CA GLU A 231 -37.99 9.29 -15.64
C GLU A 231 -36.76 10.21 -15.60
N GLY A 232 -36.21 10.53 -16.77
CA GLY A 232 -34.99 11.31 -16.89
C GLY A 232 -35.01 12.19 -18.12
N ASN A 233 -34.26 13.29 -18.10
CA ASN A 233 -34.26 14.28 -19.17
C ASN A 233 -33.34 13.94 -20.34
N PHE A 234 -32.69 12.77 -20.31
CA PHE A 234 -31.77 12.29 -21.34
C PHE A 234 -32.28 10.97 -21.92
N THR A 235 -32.07 10.75 -23.21
CA THR A 235 -32.69 9.66 -23.97
C THR A 235 -31.87 8.36 -23.99
N GLU A 236 -30.73 8.31 -23.31
CA GLU A 236 -29.75 7.20 -23.42
C GLU A 236 -29.73 6.25 -22.20
N TRP A 237 -30.54 6.50 -21.18
CA TRP A 237 -30.53 5.70 -19.95
C TRP A 237 -31.06 4.27 -20.16
N ARG A 238 -30.32 3.27 -19.66
CA ARG A 238 -30.79 1.87 -19.56
C ARG A 238 -30.93 1.43 -18.11
N VAL A 239 -32.12 0.92 -17.78
CA VAL A 239 -32.43 0.32 -16.48
C VAL A 239 -31.94 -1.13 -16.43
N ARG A 240 -30.89 -1.41 -15.65
CA ARG A 240 -30.45 -2.81 -15.40
C ARG A 240 -31.13 -3.35 -14.14
N LYS A 241 -31.31 -4.66 -14.03
CA LYS A 241 -31.79 -5.34 -12.80
C LYS A 241 -30.69 -6.27 -12.31
N CYS A 242 -30.29 -6.13 -11.06
CA CYS A 242 -29.35 -7.05 -10.42
C CYS A 242 -30.11 -8.04 -9.55
N VAL A 243 -29.93 -9.34 -9.81
CA VAL A 243 -30.51 -10.42 -8.99
C VAL A 243 -29.34 -11.15 -8.31
N SER A 244 -29.30 -11.12 -6.98
CA SER A 244 -28.32 -11.91 -6.22
C SER A 244 -28.82 -13.34 -6.07
N TYR A 245 -28.12 -14.32 -6.64
CA TYR A 245 -28.30 -15.72 -6.27
C TYR A 245 -27.47 -16.00 -5.01
N THR A 246 -28.14 -16.22 -3.88
CA THR A 246 -27.50 -16.79 -2.68
C THR A 246 -27.28 -18.29 -2.90
N THR A 247 -26.20 -18.64 -3.58
CA THR A 247 -25.58 -19.96 -3.42
C THR A 247 -24.09 -19.78 -3.33
N ALA A 248 -23.54 -20.26 -2.21
CA ALA A 248 -22.12 -20.28 -1.92
C ALA A 248 -21.39 -21.08 -3.00
N GLN A 249 -20.73 -20.40 -3.94
CA GLN A 249 -19.43 -20.75 -4.52
C GLN A 249 -19.11 -19.75 -5.65
N SER A 250 -18.03 -19.00 -5.43
CA SER A 250 -17.13 -18.40 -6.43
C SER A 250 -17.75 -17.93 -7.76
N LEU A 251 -17.96 -16.61 -7.87
CA LEU A 251 -17.56 -15.76 -9.00
C LEU A 251 -17.85 -14.32 -8.58
N GLN A 252 -16.85 -13.68 -7.98
CA GLN A 252 -16.89 -12.26 -7.60
C GLN A 252 -16.84 -11.40 -8.85
N SER A 253 -17.99 -11.22 -9.49
CA SER A 253 -18.25 -10.01 -10.26
C SER A 253 -18.36 -8.85 -9.25
N PRO A 254 -17.51 -7.82 -9.30
CA PRO A 254 -17.62 -6.67 -8.40
C PRO A 254 -18.89 -5.84 -8.66
N PHE A 255 -19.67 -6.19 -9.68
CA PHE A 255 -20.89 -5.49 -10.05
C PHE A 255 -22.11 -5.83 -9.19
N CYS A 256 -22.06 -6.84 -8.31
CA CYS A 256 -23.20 -7.05 -7.41
C CYS A 256 -22.83 -7.65 -6.05
N LYS A 257 -22.64 -6.75 -5.08
CA LYS A 257 -22.80 -7.03 -3.65
C LYS A 257 -23.14 -5.74 -2.90
N TRP A 258 -24.44 -5.54 -2.60
CA TRP A 258 -25.01 -5.39 -1.25
C TRP A 258 -26.24 -4.47 -1.17
N GLN A 259 -27.30 -5.08 -0.60
CA GLN A 259 -28.49 -4.60 0.10
C GLN A 259 -29.20 -3.31 -0.35
N HIS A 260 -30.50 -3.50 -0.61
CA HIS A 260 -31.49 -2.59 -1.20
C HIS A 260 -31.51 -2.62 -2.73
N LEU A 261 -32.73 -2.75 -3.25
CA LEU A 261 -33.08 -2.96 -4.66
C LEU A 261 -32.74 -1.68 -5.46
N ASN A 262 -31.48 -1.51 -5.85
CA ASN A 262 -31.06 -0.36 -6.65
C ASN A 262 -31.04 -0.74 -8.13
N LEU A 263 -31.84 -0.03 -8.92
CA LEU A 263 -31.85 -0.09 -10.39
C LEU A 263 -30.78 0.83 -10.95
N TRP A 264 -30.28 0.48 -12.13
CA TRP A 264 -29.06 1.05 -12.69
C TRP A 264 -29.38 2.04 -13.81
N LEU A 265 -28.42 2.92 -14.09
CA LEU A 265 -28.37 3.79 -15.26
C LEU A 265 -27.03 3.51 -15.94
N THR A 266 -27.07 2.98 -17.16
CA THR A 266 -25.88 2.88 -18.05
C THR A 266 -26.23 3.55 -19.38
N ASP A 267 -25.24 4.15 -20.03
CA ASP A 267 -25.29 4.41 -21.47
C ASP A 267 -25.25 3.08 -22.25
#